data_AF-A0A2L2Z3B2-F1
#
_entry.id   AF-A0A2L2Z3B2-F1
#
_cell.length_a   1.000
_cell.length_b   1.000
_cell.length_c   1.000
_cell.angle_alpha   90.00
_cell.angle_beta   90.00
_cell.angle_gamma   90.00
#
_symmetry.space_group_name_H-M   'P 1'
#
loop_
_entity.id
_entity.type
_entity.pdbx_description
1 polymer ?
#
loop_
_entity_poly.entity_id
_entity_poly.type
_entity_poly.pdbx_seq_one_letter_code
_entity_poly.pdbx_strand_id
1 'polypeptide(L)' 'RAFNQVGDGIPIYETVKTLIQAPPEPLTPMLPPVGLKAMVLSSSSVVLYWTDSTLSRNQLVTDNRYYTVRYSPYSTSSSQ' A
#
# COMPACT_ATOMS: atom_id res chain seq x y z
N ARG A 1 -0.64 -14.59 38.61
CA ARG A 1 -0.52 -14.50 40.09
C ARG A 1 -0.48 -15.92 40.62
N ALA A 2 0.45 -16.26 41.50
CA ALA A 2 0.50 -17.57 42.15
C ALA A 2 -0.03 -17.43 43.58
N PHE A 3 -0.83 -18.41 44.03
CA PHE A 3 -1.41 -18.46 45.38
C PHE A 3 -0.89 -19.71 46.10
N ASN A 4 -0.63 -19.61 47.40
CA ASN A 4 -0.43 -20.76 48.27
C ASN A 4 -1.31 -20.60 49.53
N GLN A 5 -1.27 -21.59 50.44
CA GLN A 5 -2.08 -21.57 51.67
C GLN A 5 -1.71 -20.45 52.66
N VAL A 6 -0.66 -19.67 52.39
CA VAL A 6 -0.15 -18.59 53.25
C VAL A 6 -0.46 -17.20 52.66
N GLY A 7 -0.90 -17.13 51.40
CA GLY A 7 -1.34 -15.89 50.75
C GLY A 7 -0.91 -15.76 49.29
N ASP A 8 -1.08 -14.55 48.76
CA ASP A 8 -0.71 -14.22 47.38
C ASP A 8 0.77 -13.87 47.27
N GLY A 9 1.44 -14.45 46.27
CA GLY A 9 2.81 -14.07 45.90
C GLY A 9 2.89 -12.68 45.27
N ILE A 10 4.07 -12.06 45.33
CA ILE A 10 4.35 -10.76 44.71
C ILE A 10 4.00 -10.81 43.21
N PRO A 11 3.23 -9.84 42.67
CA PRO A 11 2.90 -9.82 41.26
C PRO A 11 4.16 -9.50 40.44
N ILE A 12 4.61 -10.46 39.64
CA ILE A 12 5.62 -10.26 38.59
C ILE A 12 4.86 -10.01 37.29
N TYR A 13 5.11 -8.85 36.67
CA TYR A 13 4.53 -8.47 35.39
C TYR A 13 5.58 -8.65 34.30
N GLU A 14 5.24 -9.40 33.26
CA GLU A 14 6.03 -9.46 32.03
C GLU A 14 5.33 -8.65 30.94
N THR A 15 6.10 -7.87 30.19
CA THR A 15 5.57 -7.16 29.01
C THR A 15 5.68 -8.07 27.80
N VAL A 16 4.53 -8.57 27.32
CA VAL A 16 4.47 -9.38 26.10
C VAL A 16 3.98 -8.50 24.95
N LYS A 17 4.76 -8.38 23.89
CA LYS A 17 4.29 -7.79 22.63
C LYS A 17 3.42 -8.81 21.92
N THR A 18 2.14 -8.49 21.74
CA THR A 18 1.29 -9.24 20.82
C THR A 18 1.63 -8.81 19.39
N LEU A 19 1.76 -9.78 18.48
CA LEU A 19 1.87 -9.46 17.06
C LEU A 19 0.52 -8.88 16.61
N ILE A 20 0.54 -7.69 16.04
CA ILE A 20 -0.62 -7.19 15.31
C ILE A 20 -0.76 -8.13 14.12
N GLN A 21 -1.86 -8.90 14.07
CA GLN A 21 -2.15 -9.72 12.89
C GLN A 21 -2.29 -8.76 11.71
N ALA A 22 -1.33 -8.79 10.80
CA ALA A 22 -1.42 -8.03 9.57
C ALA A 22 -2.71 -8.47 8.85
N PRO A 23 -3.42 -7.53 8.18
CA PRO A 23 -4.52 -7.90 7.31
C PRO A 23 -4.05 -9.01 6.35
N PRO A 24 -4.91 -10.00 6.04
CA PRO A 24 -4.59 -10.99 5.03
C PRO A 24 -4.14 -10.28 3.75
N GLU A 25 -2.96 -10.62 3.24
CA GLU A 25 -2.53 -10.11 1.94
C GLU A 25 -3.55 -10.54 0.89
N PRO A 26 -3.92 -9.65 -0.06
CA PRO A 26 -4.80 -10.03 -1.14
C PRO A 26 -4.19 -11.21 -1.91
N LEU A 27 -5.00 -12.25 -2.14
CA LEU A 27 -4.60 -13.54 -2.73
C LEU A 27 -3.95 -13.43 -4.11
N THR A 28 -4.14 -12.29 -4.78
CA THR A 28 -3.49 -11.95 -6.04
C THR A 28 -2.77 -10.61 -5.89
N PRO A 29 -1.43 -10.59 -5.96
CA PRO A 29 -0.70 -9.33 -6.02
C PRO A 29 -1.17 -8.57 -7.28
N MET A 30 -1.67 -7.36 -7.09
CA MET A 30 -2.05 -6.51 -8.21
C MET A 30 -0.80 -6.20 -9.04
N LEU A 31 -0.86 -6.50 -10.33
CA LEU A 31 0.20 -6.12 -11.26
C LEU A 31 0.13 -4.61 -11.49
N PRO A 32 1.28 -3.92 -11.61
CA PRO A 32 1.27 -2.52 -11.99
C PRO A 32 0.61 -2.37 -13.37
N PRO A 33 -0.20 -1.33 -13.58
CA PRO A 33 -0.83 -1.12 -14.86
C PRO A 33 0.19 -0.94 -15.99
N VAL A 34 -0.17 -1.38 -17.19
CA VAL A 34 0.69 -1.38 -18.36
C VAL A 34 0.28 -0.28 -19.35
N GLY A 35 1.19 0.07 -20.26
CA GLY A 35 0.89 0.99 -21.35
C GLY A 35 0.59 2.43 -20.91
N LEU A 36 1.34 2.94 -19.92
CA LEU A 36 1.18 4.32 -19.45
C LEU A 36 1.41 5.32 -20.60
N LYS A 37 0.40 6.18 -20.83
CA LYS A 37 0.44 7.27 -21.79
C LYS A 37 0.02 8.56 -21.09
N ALA A 38 0.69 9.66 -21.43
CA ALA A 38 0.36 11.00 -20.94
C ALA A 38 -0.12 11.89 -22.10
N MET A 39 -1.15 12.70 -21.85
CA MET A 39 -1.66 13.72 -22.76
C MET A 39 -1.67 15.07 -22.04
N VAL A 40 -0.92 16.03 -22.57
CA VAL A 40 -0.82 17.38 -22.00
C VAL A 40 -2.05 18.18 -22.37
N LEU A 41 -2.71 18.79 -21.38
CA LEU A 41 -3.83 19.70 -21.57
C LEU A 41 -3.42 21.17 -21.45
N SER A 42 -2.48 21.47 -20.55
CA SER A 42 -1.95 22.82 -20.31
C SER A 42 -0.54 22.77 -19.73
N SER A 43 0.03 23.94 -19.40
CA SER A 43 1.31 24.04 -18.70
C SER A 43 1.33 23.38 -17.31
N SER A 44 0.16 23.11 -16.72
CA SER A 44 0.03 22.56 -15.36
C SER A 44 -0.86 21.31 -15.26
N SER A 45 -1.43 20.85 -16.38
CA SER A 45 -2.43 19.78 -16.37
C SER A 45 -2.13 18.72 -17.44
N VAL A 46 -2.17 17.47 -17.02
CA VAL A 46 -1.93 16.29 -17.86
C VAL A 46 -2.96 15.22 -17.51
N VAL A 47 -3.44 14.49 -18.52
CA VAL A 47 -4.26 13.29 -18.35
C VAL A 47 -3.40 12.05 -18.59
N LEU A 48 -3.52 11.07 -17.71
CA LEU A 48 -2.82 9.79 -17.83
C LEU A 48 -3.82 8.69 -18.22
N TYR A 49 -3.40 7.83 -19.15
CA TYR A 49 -4.12 6.64 -19.58
C TYR A 49 -3.24 5.43 -19.35
N TRP A 50 -3.81 4.36 -18.82
CA TRP A 50 -3.15 3.08 -18.63
C TRP A 50 -4.16 1.94 -18.73
N THR A 51 -3.69 0.71 -18.84
CA THR A 51 -4.53 -0.49 -18.84
C THR A 51 -4.18 -1.35 -17.63
N ASP A 52 -5.20 -1.78 -16.87
CA ASP A 52 -5.03 -2.76 -15.80
C ASP A 52 -5.34 -4.15 -16.37
N SER A 53 -4.31 -4.96 -16.54
CA SER A 53 -4.42 -6.32 -17.09
C SER A 53 -5.07 -7.31 -16.12
N THR A 54 -5.29 -6.92 -14.86
CA THR A 54 -6.02 -7.73 -13.87
C THR A 54 -7.55 -7.52 -13.98
N LEU A 55 -8.00 -6.48 -14.69
CA LEU A 55 -9.42 -6.24 -14.96
C LEU A 55 -9.90 -6.98 -16.20
N SER A 56 -11.22 -7.18 -16.28
CA SER A 56 -11.84 -7.69 -17.50
C SER A 56 -11.71 -6.70 -18.67
N ARG A 57 -12.05 -7.16 -19.89
CA ARG A 57 -11.89 -6.36 -21.12
C ARG A 57 -12.57 -4.98 -21.06
N ASN A 58 -13.65 -4.85 -20.31
CA ASN A 58 -14.36 -3.57 -20.16
C ASN A 58 -13.66 -2.56 -19.23
N GLN A 59 -12.57 -2.96 -18.56
CA GLN A 59 -11.82 -2.14 -17.60
C GLN A 59 -12.70 -1.54 -16.48
N LEU A 60 -13.79 -2.22 -16.13
CA LEU A 60 -14.65 -1.80 -15.03
C LEU A 60 -14.02 -2.20 -13.70
N VAL A 61 -13.76 -1.22 -12.84
CA VAL A 61 -13.31 -1.43 -11.46
C VAL A 61 -14.52 -1.70 -10.58
N THR A 62 -14.58 -2.87 -9.94
CA THR A 62 -15.69 -3.29 -9.06
C THR A 62 -15.26 -3.56 -7.61
N ASP A 63 -13.98 -3.37 -7.30
CA ASP A 63 -13.37 -3.63 -5.99
C ASP A 63 -12.61 -2.39 -5.47
N ASN A 64 -12.02 -2.51 -4.27
CA ASN A 64 -11.34 -1.42 -3.57
C ASN A 64 -9.85 -1.30 -3.95
N ARG A 65 -9.53 -1.30 -5.24
CA ARG A 65 -8.14 -1.08 -5.70
C ARG A 65 -7.75 0.40 -5.68
N TYR A 66 -6.48 0.67 -5.40
CA TYR A 66 -5.90 2.01 -5.40
C TYR A 66 -4.71 2.08 -6.36
N TYR A 67 -4.63 3.16 -7.12
CA TYR A 67 -3.49 3.44 -7.99
C TYR A 67 -2.68 4.61 -7.43
N THR A 68 -1.36 4.47 -7.42
CA THR A 68 -0.45 5.55 -7.02
C THR A 68 0.30 6.05 -8.26
N VAL A 69 0.15 7.34 -8.55
CA VAL A 69 0.91 8.01 -9.61
C VAL A 69 2.05 8.77 -8.96
N ARG A 70 3.28 8.50 -9.40
CA ARG A 70 4.48 9.23 -8.96
C ARG A 70 5.10 9.94 -10.15
N TYR A 71 5.32 11.24 -10.03
CA TYR A 71 5.96 12.07 -11.04
C TYR A 71 7.11 12.85 -10.41
N SER A 72 8.09 13.22 -11.22
CA SER A 72 9.21 14.06 -10.83
C SER A 72 9.46 15.09 -11.91
N PRO A 73 9.71 16.37 -11.55
CA PRO A 73 10.19 17.34 -12.52
C PRO A 73 11.50 16.83 -13.12
N TYR A 74 11.67 17.06 -14.42
CA TYR A 74 12.94 16.74 -15.07
C TYR A 74 13.99 17.77 -14.65
N SER A 75 14.97 17.38 -13.85
CA SER A 75 16.15 18.18 -13.56
C SER A 75 17.22 17.87 -14.59
N THR A 76 17.38 18.77 -15.57
CA THR A 76 18.61 18.81 -16.37
C THR A 76 19.76 19.17 -15.45
N SER A 77 20.61 18.20 -15.10
CA SER A 77 21.95 18.52 -14.61
C SER A 77 22.76 19.01 -15.80
N SER A 78 22.83 20.33 -15.97
CA SER A 78 23.84 20.94 -16.84
C SER A 78 25.20 20.66 -16.21
N SER A 79 25.92 19.69 -16.74
CA SER A 79 27.35 19.54 -16.48
C SER A 79 28.04 20.69 -17.23
N GLN A 80 28.51 21.68 -16.48
CA GLN A 80 29.43 22.70 -16.99
C GLN A 80 30.83 22.40 -16.43
#